data_AF-A0AAJ1U132-F1
#
_entry.id   AF-A0AAJ1U132-F1
#
_cell.length_a   1.000
_cell.length_b   1.000
_cell.length_c   1.000
_cell.angle_alpha   90.00
_cell.angle_beta   90.00
_cell.angle_gamma   90.00
#
_symmetry.space_group_name_H-M   'P 1'
#
loop_
_entity.id
_entity.type
_entity.pdbx_description
1 polymer ?
#
loop_
_entity_poly.entity_id
_entity_poly.type
_entity_poly.pdbx_seq_one_letter_code
_entity_poly.pdbx_strand_id
1 'polypeptide(L)'
;MDDEVKLTLTLAAPLALRLSAAAAERGWSAESLAADCVAQALEVAIRHRILIERMEQVDAAILDMAQAVGELGAPSAGIDLYRICRYRKGTGGSDPA
;
A
#
# COMPACT_ATOMS: atom_id res chain seq x y z
N MET A 1 24.67 -13.84 18.95
CA MET A 1 24.52 -12.41 19.26
C MET A 1 25.19 -11.68 18.11
N ASP A 2 24.72 -11.93 16.88
CA ASP A 2 25.58 -11.78 15.69
C ASP A 2 25.05 -10.71 14.71
N ASP A 3 23.99 -9.98 15.08
CA ASP A 3 23.31 -9.02 14.19
C ASP A 3 23.50 -7.54 14.62
N GLU A 4 24.40 -7.22 15.55
CA GLU A 4 24.62 -5.83 15.96
C GLU A 4 25.55 -5.12 14.97
N VAL A 5 25.03 -4.09 14.29
CA VAL A 5 25.79 -3.27 13.33
C VAL A 5 26.18 -1.94 13.99
N LYS A 6 27.50 -1.68 14.07
CA LYS A 6 28.02 -0.40 14.52
C LYS A 6 28.25 0.55 13.35
N LEU A 7 27.69 1.75 13.45
CA LEU A 7 27.81 2.80 12.44
C LEU A 7 28.55 4.00 13.01
N THR A 8 29.41 4.60 12.19
CA THR A 8 30.02 5.91 12.46
C THR A 8 29.49 6.89 11.42
N LEU A 9 28.89 7.99 11.88
CA LEU A 9 28.17 8.94 11.03
C LEU A 9 28.66 10.36 11.33
N THR A 10 28.70 11.21 10.31
CA THR A 10 28.94 12.65 10.48
C THR A 10 27.68 13.40 10.06
N LEU A 11 27.09 14.15 10.98
CA LEU A 11 25.90 14.95 10.73
C LEU A 11 26.29 16.41 10.44
N ALA A 12 25.51 17.07 9.59
CA ALA A 12 25.62 18.51 9.44
C ALA A 12 25.38 19.21 10.78
N ALA A 13 26.17 20.25 11.07
CA ALA A 13 26.11 21.00 12.34
C ALA A 13 24.68 21.38 12.81
N PRO A 14 23.77 21.92 11.96
CA PRO A 14 22.42 22.25 12.41
C PRO A 14 21.60 21.02 12.82
N LEU A 15 21.82 19.88 12.16
CA LEU A 15 21.12 18.64 12.51
C LEU A 15 21.68 18.02 13.79
N ALA A 16 23.00 18.04 13.97
CA ALA A 16 23.64 17.58 15.20
C ALA A 16 23.15 18.36 16.42
N LEU A 17 23.04 19.70 16.31
CA LEU A 17 22.50 20.54 17.38
C LEU A 17 21.05 20.19 17.73
N ARG A 18 20.20 19.99 16.71
CA ARG A 18 18.80 19.60 16.91
C ARG A 18 18.66 18.23 17.55
N LEU A 19 19.46 17.26 17.13
CA LEU A 19 19.48 15.92 17.70
C LEU A 19 19.88 15.98 19.19
N SER A 20 20.97 16.68 19.51
CA SER A 20 21.43 16.82 20.88
C SER A 20 20.41 17.51 21.79
N ALA A 21 19.76 18.58 21.30
CA ALA A 21 18.70 19.25 22.05
C ALA A 21 17.49 18.33 22.30
N ALA A 22 17.02 17.65 21.26
CA ALA A 22 15.89 16.72 21.34
C ALA A 22 16.18 15.49 22.23
N ALA A 23 17.44 15.04 22.28
CA ALA A 23 17.88 13.98 23.17
C ALA A 23 17.90 14.47 24.62
N ALA A 24 18.44 15.67 24.87
CA ALA A 24 18.48 16.28 26.19
C ALA A 24 17.07 16.50 26.79
N GLU A 25 16.11 16.95 25.99
CA GLU A 25 14.70 17.10 26.41
C GLU A 25 14.07 15.78 26.90
N ARG A 26 14.56 14.64 26.40
CA ARG A 26 14.10 13.29 26.75
C ARG A 26 14.99 12.60 27.79
N GLY A 27 16.09 13.23 28.20
CA GLY A 27 17.10 12.61 29.07
C GLY A 27 17.87 11.46 28.40
N TRP A 28 17.97 11.45 27.07
CA TRP A 28 18.64 10.42 26.28
C TRP A 28 20.00 10.89 25.78
N SER A 29 20.86 9.95 25.36
CA SER A 29 22.06 10.31 24.60
C SER A 29 21.70 10.59 23.14
N ALA A 30 22.49 11.43 22.47
CA ALA A 30 22.29 11.72 21.05
C ALA A 30 22.38 10.45 20.19
N GLU A 31 23.26 9.51 20.55
CA GLU A 31 23.47 8.23 19.86
C GLU A 31 22.25 7.32 19.98
N SER A 32 21.68 7.19 21.18
CA SER A 32 20.48 6.37 21.39
C SER A 32 19.27 6.93 20.63
N LEU A 33 19.08 8.25 20.64
CA LEU A 33 18.02 8.89 19.86
C LEU A 33 18.27 8.76 18.35
N ALA A 34 19.53 8.84 17.90
CA ALA A 34 19.86 8.63 16.49
C ALA A 34 19.54 7.20 16.03
N ALA A 35 19.87 6.20 16.85
CA ALA A 35 19.54 4.80 16.56
C ALA A 35 18.03 4.59 16.44
N ASP A 36 17.25 5.15 17.36
CA ASP A 36 15.79 5.09 17.34
C ASP A 36 15.21 5.80 16.09
N CYS A 37 15.74 6.98 15.75
CA CYS A 37 15.36 7.70 14.54
C CYS A 37 15.65 6.90 13.25
N VAL A 38 16.79 6.19 13.20
CA VAL A 38 17.12 5.32 12.06
C VAL A 38 16.16 4.14 11.98
N ALA A 39 15.84 3.50 13.11
CA ALA A 39 14.88 2.40 13.14
C ALA A 39 13.49 2.86 12.64
N GLN A 40 13.01 3.99 13.14
CA GLN A 40 11.72 4.55 12.71
C GLN A 40 11.72 4.94 11.23
N ALA A 41 12.78 5.58 10.74
CA ALA A 41 12.89 5.95 9.34
C ALA A 41 12.90 4.72 8.42
N LEU A 42 13.58 3.65 8.81
CA LEU A 42 13.61 2.39 8.07
C LEU A 42 12.22 1.72 8.05
N GLU A 43 11.52 1.68 9.17
CA GLU A 43 10.17 1.13 9.24
C GLU A 43 9.20 1.86 8.30
N VAL A 44 9.27 3.20 8.29
CA VAL A 44 8.45 4.04 7.38
C VAL A 44 8.80 3.76 5.92
N ALA A 45 10.10 3.69 5.59
CA ALA A 45 10.54 3.41 4.22
C ALA A 45 10.06 2.03 3.73
N ILE A 46 10.14 1.00 4.58
CA ILE A 46 9.67 -0.35 4.26
C ILE A 46 8.15 -0.35 4.04
N ARG A 47 7.38 0.27 4.95
CA ARG A 47 5.91 0.35 4.81
C ARG A 47 5.49 1.08 3.56
N HIS A 48 6.15 2.21 3.25
CA HIS A 48 5.86 3.00 2.07
C HIS A 48 6.10 2.19 0.79
N ARG A 49 7.21 1.45 0.72
CA ARG A 49 7.50 0.56 -0.41
C ARG A 49 6.42 -0.51 -0.59
N ILE A 50 6.06 -1.21 0.49
CA ILE A 50 5.02 -2.25 0.45
C ILE A 50 3.68 -1.67 -0.01
N LEU A 51 3.35 -0.44 0.43
CA LEU A 51 2.12 0.23 0.03
C LEU A 51 2.09 0.49 -1.49
N ILE A 52 3.18 0.99 -2.06
CA ILE A 52 3.29 1.19 -3.51
C ILE A 52 3.16 -0.14 -4.26
N GLU A 53 3.91 -1.17 -3.87
CA GLU A 53 3.86 -2.48 -4.52
C GLU A 53 2.44 -3.07 -4.49
N ARG A 54 1.70 -2.86 -3.39
CA ARG A 54 0.30 -3.28 -3.28
C ARG A 54 -0.64 -2.44 -4.13
N MET A 55 -0.41 -1.14 -4.26
CA MET A 55 -1.21 -0.29 -5.14
C MET A 55 -1.07 -0.73 -6.59
N GLU A 56 0.15 -1.01 -7.05
CA GLU A 56 0.39 -1.51 -8.42
C GLU A 56 -0.35 -2.84 -8.69
N GLN A 57 -0.35 -3.77 -7.72
CA GLN A 57 -1.09 -5.03 -7.83
C GLN A 57 -2.61 -4.82 -7.89
N VAL A 58 -3.13 -3.90 -7.07
CA VAL A 58 -4.56 -3.57 -7.07
C VAL A 58 -4.96 -2.92 -8.39
N ASP A 59 -4.16 -1.99 -8.90
CA ASP A 59 -4.42 -1.33 -10.18
C ASP A 59 -4.43 -2.35 -11.34
N ALA A 60 -3.47 -3.28 -11.37
CA ALA A 60 -3.46 -4.37 -12.34
C ALA A 60 -4.74 -5.22 -12.25
N ALA A 61 -5.14 -5.61 -11.04
CA ALA A 61 -6.37 -6.39 -10.83
C ALA A 61 -7.65 -5.63 -11.23
N ILE A 62 -7.68 -4.31 -11.04
CA ILE A 62 -8.80 -3.45 -11.49
C ILE A 62 -8.86 -3.42 -13.02
N LEU A 63 -7.72 -3.28 -13.70
CA LEU A 63 -7.66 -3.31 -15.15
C LEU A 63 -8.11 -4.67 -15.72
N ASP A 64 -7.65 -5.76 -15.13
CA ASP A 64 -8.06 -7.12 -15.51
C ASP A 64 -9.58 -7.31 -15.32
N MET A 65 -10.13 -6.84 -14.21
CA MET A 65 -11.58 -6.89 -13.96
C MET A 65 -12.34 -6.04 -14.97
N ALA A 66 -11.87 -4.84 -15.29
CA ALA A 66 -12.49 -3.98 -16.29
C ALA A 66 -12.49 -4.62 -17.68
N GLN A 67 -11.40 -5.27 -18.08
CA GLN A 67 -11.33 -6.04 -19.33
C GLN A 67 -12.35 -7.18 -19.32
N ALA A 68 -12.39 -7.99 -18.27
CA ALA A 68 -13.33 -9.11 -18.16
C ALA A 68 -14.79 -8.64 -18.25
N VAL A 69 -15.15 -7.56 -17.55
CA VAL A 69 -16.50 -6.96 -17.65
C VAL A 69 -16.77 -6.43 -19.05
N GLY A 70 -15.78 -5.81 -19.70
CA GLY A 70 -15.88 -5.36 -21.09
C GLY A 70 -16.14 -6.50 -22.07
N GLU A 71 -15.43 -7.62 -21.93
CA GLU A 71 -15.63 -8.83 -22.75
C GLU A 71 -17.02 -9.45 -22.56
N LEU A 72 -17.53 -9.47 -21.33
CA LEU A 72 -18.89 -9.92 -21.01
C LEU A 72 -19.97 -8.99 -21.57
N GLY A 73 -19.72 -7.68 -21.58
CA GLY A 73 -20.63 -6.65 -22.10
C GLY A 73 -20.55 -6.47 -23.61
N ALA A 74 -19.47 -6.92 -24.25
CA ALA A 74 -19.31 -6.89 -25.69
C ALA A 74 -20.38 -7.77 -26.35
N PRO A 75 -20.91 -7.38 -27.52
CA PRO A 75 -21.79 -8.23 -28.33
C PRO A 75 -20.97 -9.38 -28.93
N SER A 76 -20.51 -10.30 -28.08
CA SER A 76 -19.72 -11.46 -28.46
C SER A 76 -20.62 -12.71 -28.48
N ALA A 77 -20.41 -13.51 -29.51
CA ALA A 77 -21.23 -14.64 -29.91
C ALA A 77 -21.16 -15.81 -28.91
N GLY A 78 -22.02 -15.80 -27.88
CA GLY A 78 -22.37 -17.03 -27.15
C GLY A 78 -21.90 -17.15 -25.70
N ILE A 79 -21.52 -16.06 -25.03
CA ILE A 79 -21.36 -16.11 -23.56
C ILE A 79 -22.75 -16.17 -22.92
N ASP A 80 -23.06 -17.29 -22.25
CA ASP A 80 -24.30 -17.50 -21.52
C ASP A 80 -24.31 -16.70 -20.20
N LEU A 81 -24.71 -15.43 -20.30
CA LEU A 81 -24.83 -14.50 -19.17
C LEU A 81 -25.76 -15.02 -18.05
N TYR A 82 -26.62 -16.01 -18.31
CA TYR A 82 -27.46 -16.63 -17.27
C TYR A 82 -26.65 -17.40 -16.21
N ARG A 83 -25.41 -17.80 -16.50
CA ARG A 83 -24.52 -18.45 -15.53
C ARG A 83 -23.74 -17.46 -14.66
N ILE A 84 -23.73 -16.17 -15.04
CA ILE A 84 -22.90 -15.13 -14.41
C ILE A 84 -23.78 -14.10 -13.67
N CYS A 85 -24.96 -13.76 -14.20
CA CYS A 85 -25.84 -12.78 -13.58
C CYS A 85 -26.69 -13.40 -12.46
N ARG A 86 -26.54 -12.86 -11.24
CA ARG A 86 -27.37 -13.26 -10.08
C ARG A 86 -28.85 -12.88 -10.24
N TYR A 87 -29.14 -11.83 -11.02
CA TYR A 87 -30.49 -11.40 -11.38
C TYR A 87 -30.79 -11.72 -12.83
N ARG A 88 -31.85 -12.49 -13.08
CA ARG A 88 -32.36 -12.73 -14.45
C ARG A 88 -33.01 -11.46 -14.97
N LYS A 89 -32.81 -11.16 -16.26
CA LYS A 89 -33.66 -10.20 -16.98
C LYS A 89 -35.08 -10.76 -16.93
N GLY A 90 -35.95 -10.09 -16.18
CA GLY A 90 -37.37 -10.44 -16.15
C GLY A 90 -37.86 -10.49 -17.59
N THR A 91 -38.35 -11.65 -18.01
CA THR A 91 -39.15 -11.74 -19.23
C THR A 91 -40.25 -10.71 -19.06
N GLY A 92 -40.29 -9.69 -19.92
CA GLY A 92 -41.37 -8.71 -19.93
C GLY A 92 -42.69 -9.46 -20.14
N GLY A 93 -43.31 -9.85 -19.03
CA GLY A 93 -44.65 -10.36 -18.95
C GLY A 93 -45.50 -9.17 -18.59
N SER A 94 -46.31 -8.74 -19.55
CA SER A 94 -47.54 -8.00 -19.31
C SER A 94 -48.22 -8.54 -18.05
N ASP A 95 -48.42 -7.70 -17.04
CA ASP A 95 -49.43 -7.95 -16.01
C ASP A 95 -50.82 -7.92 -16.68
N PRO A 96 -51.63 -8.98 -16.56
CA PRO A 96 -53.08 -8.85 -16.66
C PRO A 96 -53.70 -8.98 -15.26
N ALA A 97 -54.38 -7.91 -14.85
CA ALA A 97 -55.50 -7.80 -13.89
C ALA A 97 -55.52 -8.69 -12.64
#